data_AF-A0A2C9KV42-F1
#
_entry.id   AF-A0A2C9KV42-F1
#
_cell.length_a   1.000
_cell.length_b   1.000
_cell.length_c   1.000
_cell.angle_alpha   90.00
_cell.angle_beta   90.00
_cell.angle_gamma   90.00
#
_symmetry.space_group_name_H-M   'P 1'
#
loop_
_entity.id
_entity.type
_entity.pdbx_description
1 polymer ?
#
loop_
_entity_poly.entity_id
_entity_poly.type
_entity_poly.pdbx_seq_one_letter_code
_entity_poly.pdbx_strand_id
1 'polypeptide(L)'
;MNEIWRINTKYNVLYVTGAAVCGRPHTFVRVYDTVLPRKKRPESSYESVPMPTWFEEDATEPLPEEYFDSKLFQFTSPSLEIEEEKK
;
A
#
# COMPACT_ATOMS: atom_id res chain seq x y z
N MET A 1 5.31 -9.53 -8.93
CA MET A 1 4.71 -9.71 -7.59
C MET A 1 4.15 -8.36 -7.19
N ASN A 2 2.89 -8.30 -6.77
CA ASN A 2 2.14 -7.05 -6.72
C ASN A 2 2.08 -6.60 -5.26
N GLU A 3 2.84 -5.55 -4.94
CA GLU A 3 2.85 -4.92 -3.61
C GLU A 3 2.20 -3.53 -3.74
N ILE A 4 1.48 -3.13 -2.70
CA ILE A 4 0.86 -1.80 -2.57
C ILE A 4 1.86 -0.93 -1.83
N TRP A 5 2.33 0.13 -2.49
CA TRP A 5 3.35 1.03 -1.97
C TRP A 5 2.76 2.23 -1.23
N ARG A 6 1.59 2.68 -1.67
CA ARG A 6 0.92 3.86 -1.15
C ARG A 6 -0.59 3.75 -1.35
N ILE A 7 -1.36 4.28 -0.40
CA ILE A 7 -2.82 4.40 -0.47
C ILE A 7 -3.17 5.86 -0.22
N ASN A 8 -3.90 6.47 -1.15
CA ASN A 8 -4.47 7.81 -0.97
C ASN A 8 -5.97 7.68 -0.68
N THR A 9 -6.39 8.14 0.50
CA THR A 9 -7.79 8.04 0.97
C THR A 9 -8.69 9.13 0.40
N LYS A 10 -8.15 10.30 0.06
CA LYS A 10 -8.90 11.43 -0.49
C LYS A 10 -9.45 11.17 -1.90
N TYR A 11 -8.67 10.49 -2.73
CA TYR A 11 -9.00 10.18 -4.13
C TYR A 11 -9.29 8.70 -4.35
N ASN A 12 -9.21 7.87 -3.30
CA ASN A 12 -9.38 6.42 -3.37
C ASN A 12 -8.42 5.75 -4.37
N VAL A 13 -7.14 6.13 -4.34
CA VAL A 13 -6.11 5.66 -5.29
C VAL A 13 -5.16 4.69 -4.62
N LEU A 14 -4.94 3.54 -5.27
CA LEU A 14 -3.95 2.55 -4.89
C LEU A 14 -2.72 2.64 -5.81
N TYR A 15 -1.54 2.79 -5.21
CA TYR A 15 -0.27 2.77 -5.93
C TYR A 15 0.32 1.36 -5.87
N VAL A 16 0.16 0.60 -6.95
CA VAL A 16 0.59 -0.80 -7.06
C VAL A 16 1.84 -0.89 -7.93
N THR A 17 2.69 -1.89 -7.67
CA THR A 17 3.91 -2.16 -8.45
C THR A 17 3.64 -2.23 -9.97
N GLY A 18 4.39 -1.47 -10.80
CA GLY A 18 3.97 -1.06 -12.15
C GLY A 18 3.80 -2.13 -13.24
N ALA A 19 4.59 -3.22 -13.26
CA ALA A 19 4.45 -4.26 -14.29
C ALA A 19 3.26 -5.24 -14.04
N ALA A 20 2.46 -4.98 -13.02
CA ALA A 20 1.49 -5.92 -12.47
C ALA A 20 0.09 -5.89 -13.10
N VAL A 21 -0.30 -4.76 -13.71
CA VAL A 21 -1.70 -4.51 -14.08
C VAL A 21 -1.88 -4.68 -15.57
N CYS A 22 -2.62 -5.72 -15.96
CA CYS A 22 -2.95 -5.98 -17.36
C CYS A 22 -4.05 -5.01 -17.82
N GLY A 23 -3.89 -4.45 -19.02
CA GLY A 23 -4.87 -3.55 -19.63
C GLY A 23 -4.24 -2.28 -20.17
N ARG A 24 -5.03 -1.49 -20.91
CA ARG A 24 -4.63 -0.13 -21.30
C ARG A 24 -4.93 0.83 -20.15
N PRO A 25 -4.28 2.00 -20.10
CA PRO A 25 -4.70 3.08 -19.21
C PRO A 25 -6.22 3.31 -19.29
N HIS A 26 -6.86 3.58 -18.15
CA HIS A 26 -8.32 3.77 -18.02
C HIS A 26 -9.20 2.53 -18.28
N THR A 27 -8.64 1.32 -18.21
CA THR A 27 -9.43 0.09 -18.25
C THR A 27 -9.89 -0.31 -16.84
N PHE A 28 -11.09 -0.89 -16.71
CA PHE A 28 -11.53 -1.50 -15.46
C PHE A 28 -10.67 -2.71 -15.10
N VAL A 29 -10.37 -2.87 -13.82
CA VAL A 29 -9.55 -3.97 -13.30
C VAL A 29 -10.23 -4.61 -12.10
N ARG A 30 -9.94 -5.89 -11.86
CA ARG A 30 -10.37 -6.62 -10.66
C ARG A 30 -9.20 -6.76 -9.70
N VAL A 31 -9.37 -6.22 -8.50
CA VAL A 31 -8.36 -6.28 -7.42
C VAL A 31 -8.89 -7.19 -6.32
N TYR A 32 -8.04 -8.07 -5.81
CA TYR A 32 -8.33 -8.99 -4.71
C TYR A 32 -7.04 -9.42 -4.03
N ASP A 33 -7.14 -9.91 -2.80
CA ASP A 33 -6.01 -10.42 -2.03
C ASP A 33 -5.30 -11.58 -2.75
N THR A 34 -3.98 -11.66 -2.58
CA THR A 34 -3.20 -12.70 -3.26
C THR A 34 -3.56 -14.10 -2.76
N VAL A 35 -3.67 -15.05 -3.69
CA VAL A 35 -3.87 -16.47 -3.41
C VAL A 35 -2.56 -17.26 -3.32
N LEU A 36 -1.41 -16.60 -3.54
CA LEU A 36 -0.11 -17.26 -3.52
C LEU A 36 0.24 -17.70 -2.08
N PRO A 37 0.48 -18.99 -1.80
CA PRO A 37 0.65 -19.48 -0.43
C PRO A 37 1.76 -18.79 0.36
N ARG A 38 2.87 -18.47 -0.30
CA ARG A 38 4.05 -17.81 0.33
C ARG A 38 3.89 -16.30 0.50
N LYS A 39 2.86 -15.69 -0.11
CA LYS A 39 2.52 -14.27 0.07
C LYS A 39 1.19 -14.09 0.78
N LYS A 40 0.53 -15.18 1.17
CA LYS A 40 -0.68 -15.11 1.99
C LYS A 40 -0.30 -14.43 3.29
N ARG A 41 -1.10 -13.45 3.72
CA ARG A 41 -0.79 -12.73 4.94
C ARG A 41 -0.80 -13.70 6.13
N PRO A 42 0.11 -13.54 7.10
CA PRO A 42 0.08 -14.35 8.31
C PRO A 42 -1.21 -14.09 9.09
N GLU A 43 -1.68 -15.10 9.82
CA GLU A 43 -2.93 -15.04 10.59
C GLU A 43 -2.96 -13.85 11.55
N SER A 44 -1.81 -13.57 12.18
CA SER A 44 -1.60 -12.44 13.08
C SER A 44 -1.86 -11.08 12.45
N SER A 45 -1.81 -10.98 11.12
CA SER A 45 -2.07 -9.72 10.45
C SER A 45 -3.55 -9.50 10.14
N TYR A 46 -4.43 -10.52 10.20
CA TYR A 46 -5.86 -10.34 9.91
C TYR A 46 -6.52 -9.28 10.79
N GLU A 47 -6.07 -9.12 12.04
CA GLU A 47 -6.56 -8.07 12.95
C GLU A 47 -6.28 -6.64 12.45
N SER A 48 -5.26 -6.46 11.59
CA SER A 48 -4.87 -5.14 11.05
C SER A 48 -5.59 -4.75 9.76
N VAL A 49 -6.44 -5.61 9.18
CA VAL A 49 -7.28 -5.24 8.02
C VAL A 49 -8.74 -5.31 8.45
N PRO A 50 -9.54 -4.31 8.09
CA PRO A 50 -10.95 -4.30 8.45
C PRO A 50 -11.70 -5.47 7.82
N MET A 51 -12.54 -6.12 8.62
CA MET A 51 -13.41 -7.23 8.24
C MET A 51 -14.84 -6.87 8.68
N PRO A 52 -15.86 -6.96 7.80
CA PRO A 52 -15.85 -7.50 6.44
C PRO A 52 -15.21 -6.57 5.39
N THR A 53 -15.23 -5.28 5.64
CA THR A 53 -14.60 -4.23 4.85
C THR A 53 -14.42 -3.00 5.74
N TRP A 54 -13.72 -1.98 5.24
CA TRP A 54 -13.65 -0.67 5.90
C TRP A 54 -14.98 0.08 5.73
N PHE A 55 -15.46 0.71 6.82
CA PHE A 55 -16.61 1.61 6.82
C PHE A 55 -16.21 2.96 7.43
N GLU A 56 -16.63 4.06 6.79
CA GLU A 56 -16.30 5.41 7.25
C GLU A 56 -16.98 5.77 8.58
N GLU A 57 -18.16 5.20 8.84
CA GLU A 57 -18.93 5.40 10.06
C GLU A 57 -18.28 4.79 11.32
N ASP A 58 -17.42 3.78 11.13
CA ASP A 58 -16.69 3.13 12.23
C ASP A 58 -15.42 3.91 12.62
N ALA A 59 -15.03 4.94 11.86
CA ALA A 59 -13.82 5.70 12.10
C ALA A 59 -14.04 6.74 13.22
N THR A 60 -13.38 6.54 14.36
CA THR A 60 -13.37 7.50 15.47
C THR A 60 -12.61 8.78 15.13
N GLU A 61 -11.63 8.69 14.24
CA GLU A 61 -10.76 9.79 13.82
C GLU A 61 -10.68 9.86 12.29
N PRO A 62 -10.46 11.06 11.72
CA PRO A 62 -10.28 11.21 10.28
C PRO A 62 -9.03 10.43 9.83
N LEU A 63 -9.17 9.65 8.76
CA LEU A 63 -8.05 8.94 8.17
C LEU A 63 -6.97 9.93 7.70
N PRO A 64 -5.69 9.59 7.82
CA PRO A 64 -4.64 10.30 7.11
C PRO A 64 -4.86 10.24 5.59
N GLU A 65 -4.45 11.30 4.90
CA GLU A 65 -4.61 11.42 3.43
C GLU A 65 -3.78 10.37 2.68
N GLU A 66 -2.64 9.96 3.25
CA GLU A 66 -1.68 9.06 2.66
C GLU A 66 -1.21 7.99 3.65
N TYR A 67 -1.21 6.74 3.19
CA TYR A 67 -0.47 5.64 3.82
C TYR A 67 0.70 5.28 2.92
N PHE A 68 1.88 5.14 3.49
CA PHE A 68 3.10 4.74 2.79
C PHE A 68 3.63 3.42 3.35
N ASP A 69 4.14 2.55 2.48
CA ASP A 69 4.93 1.39 2.91
C ASP A 69 6.24 1.87 3.56
N SER A 70 6.70 1.14 4.59
CA SER A 70 7.90 1.52 5.35
C SER A 70 9.19 1.53 4.51
N LYS A 71 9.20 0.82 3.39
CA LYS A 71 10.35 0.79 2.46
C LYS A 71 10.29 1.91 1.42
N LEU A 72 9.18 2.64 1.34
CA LEU A 72 9.02 3.70 0.37
C LEU A 72 9.60 5.01 0.91
N PHE A 73 10.60 5.55 0.21
CA PHE A 73 11.11 6.89 0.51
C PHE A 73 10.04 7.95 0.24
N GLN A 74 9.78 8.79 1.24
CA GLN A 74 8.84 9.89 1.11
C GLN A 74 9.59 11.14 0.65
N PHE A 75 9.19 11.72 -0.48
CA PHE A 75 9.84 12.93 -1.02
C PHE A 75 9.67 14.19 -0.15
N THR A 76 8.85 14.13 0.89
CA THR A 76 8.73 15.16 1.93
C THR A 76 9.81 15.03 3.01
N SER A 77 10.47 13.88 3.10
CA SER A 77 11.56 13.62 4.04
C SER A 77 12.88 14.16 3.50
N PRO A 78 13.87 14.47 4.37
CA PRO A 78 15.20 14.85 3.95
C PRO A 78 15.83 13.83 2.99
N SER A 79 16.70 14.30 2.11
CA SER A 79 17.45 13.45 1.18
C SER A 79 18.23 12.37 1.92
N LEU A 80 18.37 11.19 1.29
CA LEU A 80 19.17 10.11 1.84
C LEU A 80 20.65 10.49 1.82
N GLU A 81 21.29 10.39 2.98
CA GLU A 81 22.73 10.53 3.13
C GLU A 81 23.38 9.14 3.07
N ILE A 82 24.38 8.98 2.20
CA ILE A 82 25.17 7.75 2.11
C ILE A 82 26.41 7.99 2.96
N GLU A 83 26.51 7.32 4.11
CA GLU A 83 27.74 7.33 4.90
C GLU A 83 28.83 6.58 4.12
N GLU A 84 29.84 7.29 3.64
CA GLU A 84 31.02 6.66 3.07
C GLU A 84 31.82 5.98 4.19
N GLU A 85 31.89 4.64 4.17
CA GLU A 85 32.78 3.90 5.06
C GLU A 85 34.22 4.39 4.83
N LYS A 86 34.78 5.08 5.83
CA LYS A 86 36.19 5.47 5.82
C LYS A 86 37.03 4.19 5.79
N LYS A 87 37.63 3.95 4.62
CA LYS A 87 38.58 2.87 4.37
C LYS A 87 39.91 3.09 5.07
#